data_AF-A0A847QYJ3-F1
#
_entry.id   AF-A0A847QYJ3-F1
#
_cell.length_a   1.000
_cell.length_b   1.000
_cell.length_c   1.000
_cell.angle_alpha   90.00
_cell.angle_beta   90.00
_cell.angle_gamma   90.00
#
_symmetry.space_group_name_H-M   'P 1'
#
loop_
_entity.id
_entity.type
_entity.pdbx_description
1 polymer ?
#
loop_
_entity_poly.entity_id
_entity_poly.type
_entity_poly.pdbx_seq_one_letter_code
_entity_poly.pdbx_strand_id
1 'polypeptide(L)'
;MPQSKILVDTNTYLRLAKTIKPLLFLSFGADEYCLYILPELNQELGNRKLQSKFPWVEEDEYSENRKHFPNISRKQKKSIEQAFGYIWEHVQTELPGPSKVDALYIAYALELGAPLITDDQDMAELANTFEVQVMPTLELLKIMLDCGHTDMKTIDGLCDYWRYISDMPALFHSDYKRLFGAK
;
A
#
# COMPACT_ATOMS: atom_id res chain seq x y z
N MET A 1 20.11 -10.89 2.25
CA MET A 1 20.38 -9.79 1.29
C MET A 1 19.95 -8.50 2.00
N PRO A 2 20.07 -7.27 1.45
CA PRO A 2 19.34 -6.17 2.05
C PRO A 2 17.84 -6.38 1.82
N GLN A 3 17.03 -6.12 2.85
CA GLN A 3 15.58 -6.22 2.82
C GLN A 3 14.97 -5.32 1.73
N SER A 4 14.08 -5.87 0.90
CA SER A 4 13.38 -5.14 -0.16
C SER A 4 12.11 -4.50 0.41
N LYS A 5 12.12 -3.17 0.56
CA LYS A 5 10.98 -2.43 1.14
C LYS A 5 9.89 -2.25 0.09
N ILE A 6 8.64 -2.39 0.52
CA ILE A 6 7.45 -2.06 -0.28
C ILE A 6 6.56 -1.16 0.58
N LEU A 7 6.12 -0.03 0.03
CA LEU A 7 5.16 0.84 0.69
C LEU A 7 3.74 0.41 0.33
N VAL A 8 2.84 0.39 1.32
CA VAL A 8 1.41 0.10 1.11
C VAL A 8 0.57 1.26 1.65
N ASP A 9 -0.39 1.71 0.85
CA ASP A 9 -1.33 2.77 1.24
C ASP A 9 -2.44 2.25 2.16
N THR A 10 -3.32 3.15 2.60
CA THR A 10 -4.44 2.84 3.50
C THR A 10 -5.41 1.83 2.89
N ASN A 11 -5.73 1.98 1.60
CA ASN A 11 -6.68 1.10 0.91
C ASN A 11 -6.13 -0.33 0.81
N THR A 12 -4.88 -0.49 0.38
CA THR A 12 -4.19 -1.77 0.31
C THR A 12 -4.09 -2.42 1.69
N TYR A 13 -3.70 -1.64 2.70
CA TYR A 13 -3.60 -2.14 4.08
C TYR A 13 -4.95 -2.70 4.57
N LEU A 14 -6.04 -1.93 4.42
CA LEU A 14 -7.38 -2.33 4.85
C LEU A 14 -7.87 -3.59 4.11
N ARG A 15 -7.50 -3.75 2.84
CA ARG A 15 -7.83 -4.92 2.04
C ARG A 15 -7.11 -6.19 2.48
N LEU A 16 -5.88 -6.09 2.99
CA LEU A 16 -5.03 -7.25 3.24
C LEU A 16 -4.89 -7.63 4.72
N ALA A 17 -4.76 -6.64 5.62
CA ALA A 17 -4.26 -6.85 6.97
C ALA A 17 -5.14 -7.75 7.84
N LYS A 18 -6.44 -7.80 7.54
CA LYS A 18 -7.38 -8.68 8.26
C LYS A 18 -7.14 -10.16 7.98
N THR A 19 -6.62 -10.51 6.82
CA THR A 19 -6.49 -11.91 6.38
C THR A 19 -5.05 -12.40 6.41
N ILE A 20 -4.11 -11.58 5.93
CA ILE A 20 -2.68 -11.93 5.90
C ILE A 20 -2.04 -11.38 7.17
N LYS A 21 -1.59 -12.29 8.06
CA LYS A 21 -1.11 -11.93 9.39
C LYS A 21 0.19 -12.64 9.76
N PRO A 22 1.19 -11.89 10.29
CA PRO A 22 1.28 -10.43 10.27
C PRO A 22 1.51 -9.92 8.84
N LEU A 23 0.87 -8.81 8.47
CA LEU A 23 1.05 -8.20 7.14
C LEU A 23 2.34 -7.38 7.07
N LEU A 24 2.57 -6.55 8.08
CA LEU A 24 3.70 -5.61 8.11
C LEU A 24 4.87 -6.19 8.90
N PHE A 25 6.09 -5.76 8.57
CA PHE A 25 7.32 -6.10 9.31
C PHE A 25 7.69 -7.59 9.37
N LEU A 26 7.08 -8.40 8.50
CA LEU A 26 7.49 -9.78 8.26
C LEU A 26 8.05 -9.87 6.84
N SER A 27 9.30 -10.34 6.73
CA SER A 27 9.93 -10.48 5.41
C SER A 27 9.49 -11.78 4.74
N PHE A 28 9.30 -11.77 3.42
CA PHE A 28 8.88 -12.93 2.64
C PHE A 28 9.60 -13.01 1.29
N GLY A 29 9.64 -14.23 0.73
CA GLY A 29 10.30 -14.50 -0.55
C GLY A 29 11.84 -14.47 -0.49
N ALA A 30 12.48 -14.81 -1.61
CA ALA A 30 13.94 -14.81 -1.72
C ALA A 30 14.54 -13.39 -1.68
N ASP A 31 13.76 -12.39 -2.10
CA ASP A 31 14.16 -10.98 -2.14
C ASP A 31 13.97 -10.26 -0.79
N GLU A 32 13.55 -11.00 0.25
CA GLU A 32 13.25 -10.48 1.59
C GLU A 32 12.32 -9.25 1.53
N TYR A 33 11.22 -9.37 0.79
CA TYR A 33 10.20 -8.33 0.68
C TYR A 33 9.59 -8.04 2.04
N CYS A 34 9.46 -6.76 2.40
CA CYS A 34 8.81 -6.36 3.64
C CYS A 34 7.93 -5.14 3.42
N LEU A 35 6.70 -5.23 3.91
CA LEU A 35 5.70 -4.19 3.78
C LEU A 35 5.82 -3.15 4.88
N TYR A 36 5.68 -1.89 4.48
CA TYR A 36 5.73 -0.72 5.35
C TYR A 36 4.57 0.22 5.04
N ILE A 37 4.12 0.91 6.08
CA ILE A 37 3.15 2.01 6.00
C ILE A 37 3.81 3.30 6.45
N LEU A 38 3.16 4.44 6.20
CA LEU A 38 3.52 5.72 6.80
C LEU A 38 2.66 6.02 8.06
N PRO A 39 3.14 6.87 9.00
CA PRO A 39 2.37 7.28 10.17
C PRO A 39 1.01 7.90 9.84
N GLU A 40 0.89 8.53 8.67
CA GLU A 40 -0.33 9.17 8.15
C GLU A 40 -1.47 8.17 8.01
N LEU A 41 -1.19 6.90 7.70
CA LEU A 41 -2.21 5.85 7.66
C LEU A 41 -2.90 5.69 9.01
N ASN A 42 -2.16 5.74 10.12
CA ASN A 42 -2.77 5.67 11.45
C ASN A 42 -3.63 6.91 11.76
N GLN A 43 -3.28 8.08 11.21
CA GLN A 43 -4.09 9.28 11.34
C GLN A 43 -5.40 9.15 10.58
N GLU A 44 -5.36 8.58 9.36
CA GLU A 44 -6.56 8.29 8.56
C GLU A 44 -7.48 7.29 9.25
N LEU A 45 -6.93 6.22 9.80
CA LEU A 45 -7.70 5.21 10.54
C LEU A 45 -8.38 5.77 11.79
N GLY A 46 -7.90 6.89 12.35
CA GLY A 46 -8.59 7.62 13.43
C GLY A 46 -9.93 8.26 13.02
N ASN A 47 -10.29 8.24 11.73
CA ASN A 47 -11.58 8.74 11.26
C ASN A 47 -12.73 7.78 11.63
N ARG A 48 -13.78 8.33 12.27
CA ARG A 48 -15.00 7.59 12.66
C ARG A 48 -15.62 6.76 11.54
N LYS A 49 -15.59 7.24 10.29
CA LYS A 49 -16.13 6.51 9.14
C LYS A 49 -15.36 5.20 8.91
N LEU A 50 -14.03 5.27 8.93
CA LEU A 50 -13.18 4.09 8.74
C LEU A 50 -13.26 3.16 9.94
N GLN A 51 -13.23 3.68 11.17
CA GLN A 51 -13.43 2.86 12.38
C GLN A 51 -14.78 2.12 12.38
N SER A 52 -15.84 2.77 11.90
CA SER A 52 -17.16 2.12 11.81
C SER A 52 -17.19 1.03 10.72
N LYS A 53 -16.50 1.22 9.59
CA LYS A 53 -16.44 0.23 8.49
C LYS A 53 -15.49 -0.92 8.82
N PHE A 54 -14.40 -0.64 9.53
CA PHE A 54 -13.30 -1.56 9.83
C PHE A 54 -12.97 -1.56 11.33
N PRO A 55 -13.90 -1.98 12.21
CA PRO A 55 -13.70 -1.89 13.67
C PRO A 55 -12.50 -2.71 14.17
N TRP A 56 -12.10 -3.73 13.42
CA TRP A 56 -10.96 -4.58 13.72
C TRP A 56 -9.63 -3.82 13.74
N VAL A 57 -9.51 -2.66 13.08
CA VAL A 57 -8.23 -1.92 13.03
C VAL A 57 -7.74 -1.47 14.40
N GLU A 58 -8.65 -1.30 15.36
CA GLU A 58 -8.35 -0.88 16.74
C GLU A 58 -8.00 -2.07 17.65
N GLU A 59 -8.15 -3.32 17.21
CA GLU A 59 -7.74 -4.48 18.01
C GLU A 59 -6.21 -4.50 18.15
N ASP A 60 -5.73 -4.90 19.33
CA ASP A 60 -4.32 -4.82 19.73
C ASP A 60 -3.36 -5.45 18.70
N GLU A 61 -3.73 -6.59 18.12
CA GLU A 61 -2.88 -7.28 17.14
C GLU A 61 -2.54 -6.41 15.91
N TYR A 62 -3.48 -5.57 15.45
CA TYR A 62 -3.27 -4.72 14.27
C TYR A 62 -2.66 -3.38 14.65
N SER A 63 -3.06 -2.84 15.79
CA SER A 63 -2.50 -1.57 16.28
C SER A 63 -1.00 -1.73 16.58
N GLU A 64 -0.57 -2.84 17.20
CA GLU A 64 0.84 -3.15 17.40
C GLU A 64 1.59 -3.34 16.06
N ASN A 65 1.01 -4.07 15.09
CA ASN A 65 1.66 -4.27 13.78
C ASN A 65 1.89 -2.96 13.00
N ARG A 66 1.09 -1.92 13.26
CA ARG A 66 1.20 -0.58 12.65
C ARG A 66 2.08 0.42 13.41
N LYS A 67 2.77 0.03 14.48
CA LYS A 67 3.65 0.93 15.26
C LYS A 67 5.05 1.10 14.67
N HIS A 68 5.39 0.29 13.67
CA HIS A 68 6.69 0.37 13.02
C HIS A 68 6.54 1.10 11.68
N PHE A 69 7.61 1.78 11.25
CA PHE A 69 7.65 2.59 10.03
C PHE A 69 9.02 2.43 9.35
N PRO A 70 9.19 2.86 8.09
CA PRO A 70 10.49 2.89 7.45
C PRO A 70 11.49 3.70 8.27
N ASN A 71 12.65 3.12 8.55
CA ASN A 71 13.75 3.85 9.16
C ASN A 71 14.34 4.83 8.15
N ILE A 72 14.24 6.13 8.42
CA ILE A 72 14.79 7.21 7.60
C ILE A 72 15.87 7.99 8.35
N SER A 73 16.96 8.28 7.66
CA SER A 73 18.02 9.16 8.17
C SER A 73 17.59 10.63 8.12
N ARG A 74 18.31 11.50 8.84
CA ARG A 74 18.08 12.95 8.77
C ARG A 74 18.28 13.52 7.36
N LYS A 75 19.17 12.92 6.56
CA LYS A 75 19.40 13.30 5.17
C LYS A 75 18.20 12.92 4.31
N GLN A 76 17.75 11.67 4.41
CA GLN A 76 16.56 11.17 3.71
C GLN A 76 15.32 12.00 4.05
N LYS A 77 15.12 12.33 5.33
CA LYS A 77 14.00 13.17 5.76
C LYS A 77 13.96 14.52 5.03
N LYS A 78 15.10 15.21 4.91
CA LYS A 78 15.16 16.48 4.17
C LYS A 78 14.87 16.30 2.68
N SER A 79 15.35 15.20 2.11
CA SER A 79 15.10 14.86 0.70
C SER A 79 13.62 14.59 0.44
N ILE A 80 12.97 13.83 1.33
CA ILE A 80 11.52 13.57 1.31
C ILE A 80 10.73 14.89 1.41
N GLU A 81 11.10 15.79 2.32
CA GLU A 81 10.44 17.09 2.47
C GLU A 81 10.55 17.95 1.20
N GLN A 82 11.71 17.91 0.52
CA GLN A 82 11.92 18.61 -0.74
C GLN A 82 11.11 17.98 -1.89
N ALA A 83 11.17 16.66 -2.03
CA ALA A 83 10.41 15.92 -3.03
C ALA A 83 8.90 16.14 -2.84
N PHE A 84 8.42 16.07 -1.61
CA PHE A 84 7.03 16.36 -1.26
C PHE A 84 6.61 17.76 -1.72
N GLY A 85 7.43 18.79 -1.50
CA GLY A 85 7.10 20.15 -1.93
C GLY A 85 6.88 20.25 -3.43
N TYR A 86 7.76 19.62 -4.22
CA TYR A 86 7.66 19.60 -5.68
C TYR A 86 6.47 18.78 -6.18
N ILE A 87 6.24 17.59 -5.61
CA ILE A 87 5.09 16.74 -5.95
C ILE A 87 3.78 17.46 -5.61
N TRP A 88 3.71 18.08 -4.43
CA TRP A 88 2.52 18.78 -3.99
C TRP A 88 2.20 20.00 -4.85
N GLU A 89 3.22 20.75 -5.29
CA GLU A 89 3.04 21.82 -6.26
C GLU A 89 2.40 21.30 -7.55
N HIS A 90 2.93 20.20 -8.11
CA HIS A 90 2.37 19.57 -9.32
C HIS A 90 0.91 19.09 -9.14
N VAL A 91 0.57 18.52 -7.98
CA VAL A 91 -0.82 18.16 -7.65
C VAL A 91 -1.73 19.39 -7.66
N GLN A 92 -1.25 20.54 -7.19
CA GLN A 92 -2.05 21.77 -7.13
C GLN A 92 -2.23 22.44 -8.49
N THR A 93 -1.32 22.22 -9.45
CA THR A 93 -1.28 22.96 -10.72
C THR A 93 -1.67 22.13 -11.93
N GLU A 94 -1.27 20.86 -11.98
CA GLU A 94 -1.32 20.04 -13.20
C GLU A 94 -2.18 18.78 -13.04
N LEU A 95 -2.11 18.10 -11.89
CA LEU A 95 -2.85 16.87 -11.64
C LEU A 95 -3.67 16.96 -10.33
N PRO A 96 -4.79 17.72 -10.32
CA PRO A 96 -5.64 17.82 -9.14
C PRO A 96 -6.41 16.52 -8.91
N GLY A 97 -6.45 16.06 -7.66
CA GLY A 97 -7.14 14.82 -7.27
C GLY A 97 -6.47 14.17 -6.06
N PRO A 98 -5.17 13.81 -6.17
CA PRO A 98 -4.41 13.22 -5.08
C PRO A 98 -4.40 14.10 -3.83
N SER A 99 -4.42 13.46 -2.66
CA SER A 99 -4.31 14.11 -1.37
C SER A 99 -2.86 14.44 -1.01
N LYS A 100 -2.67 15.20 0.08
CA LYS A 100 -1.34 15.44 0.65
C LYS A 100 -0.67 14.14 1.11
N VAL A 101 -1.44 13.16 1.57
CA VAL A 101 -0.89 11.88 2.02
C VAL A 101 -0.40 11.09 0.81
N ASP A 102 -1.11 11.15 -0.31
CA ASP A 102 -0.70 10.50 -1.56
C ASP A 102 0.64 11.05 -2.07
N ALA A 103 0.76 12.39 -2.12
CA ALA A 103 2.01 13.05 -2.47
C ALA A 103 3.17 12.68 -1.51
N LEU A 104 2.87 12.48 -0.23
CA LEU A 104 3.86 12.07 0.76
C LEU A 104 4.32 10.61 0.54
N TYR A 105 3.41 9.68 0.27
CA TYR A 105 3.76 8.30 -0.07
C TYR A 105 4.69 8.23 -1.28
N ILE A 106 4.43 9.02 -2.32
CA ILE A 106 5.28 9.11 -3.52
C ILE A 106 6.65 9.69 -3.18
N ALA A 107 6.72 10.74 -2.35
CA ALA A 107 7.99 11.30 -1.89
C ALA A 107 8.85 10.27 -1.10
N TYR A 108 8.20 9.45 -0.26
CA TYR A 108 8.88 8.35 0.43
C TYR A 108 9.33 7.25 -0.53
N ALA A 109 8.48 6.88 -1.49
CA ALA A 109 8.79 5.86 -2.48
C ALA A 109 10.02 6.25 -3.32
N LEU A 110 10.09 7.52 -3.75
CA LEU A 110 11.24 8.10 -4.44
C LEU A 110 12.52 8.01 -3.63
N GLU A 111 12.52 8.53 -2.40
CA GLU A 111 13.74 8.59 -1.58
C GLU A 111 14.23 7.19 -1.18
N LEU A 112 13.30 6.25 -0.96
CA LEU A 112 13.63 4.90 -0.56
C LEU A 112 13.94 3.97 -1.74
N GLY A 113 13.64 4.39 -2.97
CA GLY A 113 13.66 3.51 -4.15
C GLY A 113 12.76 2.30 -3.96
N ALA A 114 11.63 2.47 -3.28
CA ALA A 114 10.71 1.40 -2.91
C ALA A 114 9.44 1.47 -3.76
N PRO A 115 8.92 0.34 -4.27
CA PRO A 115 7.64 0.34 -4.94
C PRO A 115 6.49 0.69 -3.99
N LEU A 116 5.47 1.32 -4.55
CA LEU A 116 4.22 1.67 -3.89
C LEU A 116 3.09 0.75 -4.35
N ILE A 117 2.36 0.18 -3.39
CA ILE A 117 1.13 -0.57 -3.65
C ILE A 117 -0.07 0.33 -3.38
N THR A 118 -0.87 0.55 -4.41
CA THR A 118 -2.15 1.27 -4.31
C THR A 118 -3.10 0.79 -5.40
N ASP A 119 -4.39 0.81 -5.12
CA ASP A 119 -5.44 0.64 -6.13
C ASP A 119 -6.10 1.97 -6.53
N ASP A 120 -5.67 3.09 -5.92
CA ASP A 120 -6.15 4.43 -6.25
C ASP A 120 -5.53 4.88 -7.59
N GLN A 121 -6.38 5.20 -8.56
CA GLN A 121 -5.94 5.52 -9.92
C GLN A 121 -5.29 6.90 -10.00
N ASP A 122 -5.78 7.87 -9.21
CA ASP A 122 -5.21 9.22 -9.19
C ASP A 122 -3.82 9.18 -8.54
N MET A 123 -3.68 8.39 -7.46
CA MET A 123 -2.37 8.15 -6.83
C MET A 123 -1.42 7.39 -7.76
N ALA A 124 -1.90 6.38 -8.50
CA ALA A 124 -1.10 5.63 -9.45
C ALA A 124 -0.63 6.51 -10.62
N GLU A 125 -1.50 7.37 -11.15
CA GLU A 125 -1.13 8.34 -12.19
C GLU A 125 -0.05 9.30 -11.68
N LEU A 126 -0.22 9.85 -10.48
CA LEU A 126 0.78 10.70 -9.85
C LEU A 126 2.11 9.97 -9.66
N ALA A 127 2.09 8.73 -9.17
CA ALA A 127 3.31 7.93 -8.99
C ALA A 127 4.07 7.73 -10.31
N ASN A 128 3.35 7.43 -11.39
CA ASN A 128 3.94 7.28 -12.72
C ASN A 128 4.57 8.58 -13.24
N THR A 129 3.95 9.73 -13.01
CA THR A 129 4.51 11.04 -13.38
C THR A 129 5.87 11.31 -12.73
N PHE A 130 6.07 10.80 -11.52
CA PHE A 130 7.34 10.91 -10.78
C PHE A 130 8.24 9.68 -10.94
N GLU A 131 7.96 8.79 -11.88
CA GLU A 131 8.76 7.57 -12.13
C GLU A 131 8.87 6.65 -10.90
N VAL A 132 7.90 6.70 -9.98
CA VAL A 132 7.79 5.75 -8.87
C VAL A 132 7.18 4.46 -9.38
N GLN A 133 7.82 3.33 -9.09
CA GLN A 133 7.25 2.03 -9.37
C GLN A 133 5.96 1.84 -8.55
N VAL A 134 4.83 1.70 -9.24
CA VAL A 134 3.52 1.47 -8.64
C VAL A 134 2.94 0.13 -9.10
N MET A 135 2.28 -0.59 -8.19
CA MET A 135 1.62 -1.87 -8.47
C MET A 135 0.25 -1.95 -7.78
N PRO A 136 -0.75 -2.60 -8.36
CA PRO A 136 -2.04 -2.82 -7.69
C PRO A 136 -1.95 -3.88 -6.59
N THR A 137 -2.92 -3.90 -5.66
CA THR A 137 -2.96 -4.87 -4.55
C THR A 137 -2.93 -6.32 -5.05
N LEU A 138 -3.59 -6.60 -6.18
CA LEU A 138 -3.60 -7.93 -6.78
C LEU A 138 -2.19 -8.37 -7.23
N GLU A 139 -1.34 -7.44 -7.66
CA GLU A 139 0.02 -7.75 -8.06
C GLU A 139 0.90 -8.08 -6.85
N LEU A 140 0.71 -7.38 -5.73
CA LEU A 140 1.32 -7.78 -4.45
C LEU A 140 0.89 -9.20 -4.04
N LEU A 141 -0.40 -9.54 -4.18
CA LEU A 141 -0.88 -10.89 -3.89
C LEU A 141 -0.25 -11.94 -4.81
N LYS A 142 0.01 -11.60 -6.08
CA LYS A 142 0.71 -12.50 -7.00
C LYS A 142 2.16 -12.73 -6.56
N ILE A 143 2.87 -11.70 -6.13
CA ILE A 143 4.23 -11.83 -5.57
C ILE A 143 4.22 -12.73 -4.32
N MET A 144 3.27 -12.52 -3.41
CA MET A 144 3.11 -13.34 -2.21
C MET A 144 2.80 -14.80 -2.55
N LEU A 145 1.96 -15.05 -3.56
CA LEU A 145 1.65 -16.39 -4.04
C LEU A 145 2.88 -17.09 -4.62
N ASP A 146 3.61 -16.40 -5.49
CA ASP A 146 4.79 -16.94 -6.16
C ASP A 146 5.91 -17.29 -5.19
N CYS A 147 6.00 -16.56 -4.08
CA CYS A 147 6.93 -16.81 -3.00
C CYS A 147 6.43 -17.85 -1.97
N GLY A 148 5.21 -18.39 -2.14
CA GLY A 148 4.60 -19.31 -1.18
C GLY A 148 4.21 -18.68 0.16
N HIS A 149 4.11 -17.35 0.23
CA HIS A 149 3.68 -16.61 1.42
C HIS A 149 2.16 -16.64 1.62
N THR A 150 1.42 -16.84 0.54
CA THR A 150 -0.03 -17.08 0.55
C THR A 150 -0.42 -18.12 -0.50
N ASP A 151 -1.70 -18.48 -0.55
CA ASP A 151 -2.26 -19.44 -1.49
C ASP A 151 -3.51 -18.90 -2.19
N MET A 152 -3.94 -19.58 -3.27
CA MET A 152 -5.13 -19.18 -4.03
C MET A 152 -6.40 -19.23 -3.19
N LYS A 153 -6.48 -20.12 -2.19
CA LYS A 153 -7.64 -20.20 -1.28
C LYS A 153 -7.77 -18.90 -0.47
N THR A 154 -6.66 -18.36 0.01
CA THR A 154 -6.59 -17.11 0.76
C THR A 154 -6.91 -15.92 -0.15
N ILE A 155 -6.34 -15.89 -1.35
CA ILE A 155 -6.60 -14.84 -2.35
C ILE A 155 -8.08 -14.82 -2.76
N ASP A 156 -8.68 -15.98 -2.97
CA ASP A 156 -10.09 -16.08 -3.33
C ASP A 156 -11.01 -15.61 -2.20
N GLY A 157 -10.70 -15.99 -0.96
CA GLY A 157 -11.40 -15.51 0.22
C GLY A 157 -11.29 -14.00 0.42
N LEU A 158 -10.12 -13.41 0.14
CA LEU A 158 -9.93 -11.95 0.11
C LEU A 158 -10.83 -11.30 -0.94
N CYS A 159 -10.85 -11.82 -2.17
CA CYS A 159 -11.69 -11.29 -3.24
C CYS A 159 -13.19 -11.40 -2.92
N ASP A 160 -13.63 -12.50 -2.29
CA ASP A 160 -15.01 -12.67 -1.82
C ASP A 160 -15.35 -11.66 -0.73
N TYR A 161 -14.43 -11.43 0.22
CA TYR A 161 -14.62 -10.44 1.26
C TYR A 161 -14.73 -9.02 0.67
N TRP A 162 -13.85 -8.64 -0.24
CA TRP A 162 -13.89 -7.33 -0.91
C TRP A 162 -15.21 -7.13 -1.67
N ARG A 163 -15.72 -8.17 -2.34
CA ARG A 163 -17.05 -8.13 -2.96
C ARG A 163 -18.14 -7.90 -1.93
N TYR A 164 -18.11 -8.63 -0.82
CA TYR A 164 -19.10 -8.53 0.25
C TYR A 164 -19.15 -7.13 0.86
N ILE A 165 -17.99 -6.50 1.12
CA ILE A 165 -17.92 -5.15 1.68
C ILE A 165 -17.99 -4.03 0.63
N SER A 166 -18.21 -4.38 -0.65
CA SER A 166 -18.25 -3.45 -1.79
C SER A 166 -16.99 -2.58 -1.88
N ASP A 167 -15.82 -3.19 -1.73
CA ASP A 167 -14.50 -2.53 -1.64
C ASP A 167 -13.51 -3.07 -2.68
N MET A 168 -13.99 -3.33 -3.89
CA MET A 168 -13.21 -3.90 -4.99
C MET A 168 -12.25 -2.87 -5.61
N PRO A 169 -11.01 -3.27 -5.97
CA PRO A 169 -10.13 -2.44 -6.81
C PRO A 169 -10.79 -2.07 -8.14
N ALA A 170 -10.51 -0.87 -8.66
CA ALA A 170 -11.13 -0.37 -9.88
C ALA A 170 -10.86 -1.27 -11.10
N LEU A 171 -9.62 -1.74 -11.25
CA LEU A 171 -9.16 -2.60 -12.34
C LEU A 171 -9.21 -4.10 -12.01
N PHE A 172 -9.99 -4.49 -10.99
CA PHE A 172 -9.98 -5.86 -10.47
C PHE A 172 -10.11 -6.93 -11.54
N HIS A 173 -11.09 -6.82 -12.46
CA HIS A 173 -11.36 -7.88 -13.44
C HIS A 173 -10.21 -8.06 -14.43
N SER A 174 -9.63 -6.96 -14.92
CA SER A 174 -8.48 -6.99 -15.84
C SER A 174 -7.23 -7.51 -15.13
N ASP A 175 -6.96 -7.03 -13.92
CA ASP A 175 -5.78 -7.42 -13.16
C ASP A 175 -5.85 -8.86 -12.69
N TYR A 176 -7.01 -9.32 -12.20
CA TYR A 176 -7.19 -10.70 -11.78
C TYR A 176 -6.94 -11.65 -12.95
N LYS A 177 -7.53 -11.37 -14.12
CA LYS A 177 -7.32 -12.16 -15.34
C LYS A 177 -5.86 -12.18 -15.77
N ARG A 178 -5.17 -11.03 -15.71
CA ARG A 178 -3.75 -10.88 -16.07
C ARG A 178 -2.83 -11.66 -15.13
N LEU A 179 -3.11 -11.63 -13.83
CA LEU A 179 -2.19 -12.11 -12.79
C LEU A 179 -2.44 -13.58 -12.39
N PHE A 180 -3.70 -13.99 -12.31
CA PHE A 180 -4.10 -15.31 -11.81
C PHE A 180 -4.73 -16.19 -12.89
N GLY A 181 -4.90 -15.66 -14.10
CA GLY A 181 -5.66 -16.30 -15.17
C GLY A 181 -7.17 -16.06 -15.01
N ALA A 182 -7.95 -16.68 -15.90
CA ALA A 182 -9.40 -16.56 -15.82
C ALA A 182 -9.94 -17.25 -14.56
N LYS A 183 -10.91 -16.60 -13.90
CA LYS A 183 -11.90 -17.30 -13.08
C LYS A 183 -13.07 -17.70 -13.96
#